data_AF-A0A660Z4C5-F1
#
_entry.id   AF-A0A660Z4C5-F1
#
_cell.length_a   1.000
_cell.length_b   1.000
_cell.length_c   1.000
_cell.angle_alpha   90.00
_cell.angle_beta   90.00
_cell.angle_gamma   90.00
#
_symmetry.space_group_name_H-M   'P 1'
#
loop_
_entity.id
_entity.type
_entity.pdbx_description
1 polymer ?
#
loop_
_entity_poly.entity_id
_entity_poly.type
_entity_poly.pdbx_seq_one_letter_code
_entity_poly.pdbx_strand_id
1 'polypeptide(L)'
;MKVAVNNRKRVLYNLSNNYSLIFNKMKQAIFIVASLLILTISSCQKEDENGSVNLTFKGENQTLKSTKKSLTTEVKITDFKLSIRDVEFKMDNSDLDSNQVEFRGPFDVDLMSETDALSQTLGTVNVPDGTYKVLRFKLHKSRDRAQSDPLYDRSIYLKGTVDGIPFEFWHDTS
;
A
#
# COMPACT_ATOMS: atom_id res chain seq x y z
N MET A 1 -32.80 60.98 -65.92
CA MET A 1 -32.40 59.57 -65.67
C MET A 1 -31.00 59.46 -65.04
N LYS A 2 -30.73 60.13 -63.89
CA LYS A 2 -29.43 60.09 -63.18
C LYS A 2 -29.54 59.73 -61.68
N VAL A 3 -30.75 59.80 -61.12
CA VAL A 3 -31.00 59.59 -59.67
C VAL A 3 -31.09 58.10 -59.31
N ALA A 4 -31.64 57.25 -60.19
CA ALA A 4 -31.85 55.83 -59.93
C ALA A 4 -30.53 55.00 -59.85
N VAL A 5 -29.47 55.43 -60.55
CA VAL A 5 -28.18 54.72 -60.59
C VAL A 5 -27.40 54.90 -59.28
N ASN A 6 -27.53 56.06 -58.62
CA ASN A 6 -26.78 56.36 -57.41
C ASN A 6 -27.33 55.60 -56.18
N ASN A 7 -28.65 55.41 -56.10
CA ASN A 7 -29.27 54.62 -55.03
C ASN A 7 -28.91 53.13 -55.12
N ARG A 8 -28.84 52.54 -56.34
CA ARG A 8 -28.43 51.13 -56.49
C ARG A 8 -26.99 50.89 -56.02
N LYS A 9 -26.04 51.77 -56.34
CA LYS A 9 -24.65 51.63 -55.87
C LYS A 9 -24.54 51.71 -54.35
N ARG A 10 -25.31 52.60 -53.71
CA ARG A 10 -25.29 52.79 -52.26
C ARG A 10 -25.87 51.58 -51.50
N VAL A 11 -26.92 50.96 -52.02
CA VAL A 11 -27.51 49.73 -51.43
C VAL A 11 -26.56 48.54 -51.53
N LEU A 12 -25.91 48.34 -52.68
CA LEU A 12 -24.95 47.23 -52.87
C LEU A 12 -23.71 47.36 -51.98
N TYR A 13 -23.22 48.58 -51.75
CA TYR A 13 -22.09 48.83 -50.85
C TYR A 13 -22.42 48.50 -49.39
N ASN A 14 -23.62 48.87 -48.93
CA ASN A 14 -24.07 48.57 -47.57
C ASN A 14 -24.33 47.07 -47.36
N LEU A 15 -24.87 46.35 -48.35
CA LEU A 15 -24.97 44.89 -48.27
C LEU A 15 -23.57 44.25 -48.17
N SER A 16 -22.64 44.61 -49.05
CA SER A 16 -21.27 44.06 -49.07
C SER A 16 -20.55 44.22 -47.72
N ASN A 17 -20.64 45.40 -47.11
CA ASN A 17 -20.00 45.66 -45.81
C ASN A 17 -20.66 44.91 -44.65
N ASN A 18 -21.96 44.67 -44.70
CA ASN A 18 -22.65 43.89 -43.67
C ASN A 18 -22.27 42.41 -43.74
N TYR A 19 -22.12 41.83 -44.94
CA TYR A 19 -21.69 40.43 -45.09
C TYR A 19 -20.24 40.21 -44.63
N SER A 20 -19.32 41.13 -44.93
CA SER A 20 -17.92 41.02 -44.49
C SER A 20 -17.78 41.12 -42.96
N LEU A 21 -18.59 41.96 -42.32
CA LEU A 21 -18.67 42.09 -40.87
C LEU A 21 -19.19 40.81 -40.20
N ILE A 22 -20.25 40.21 -40.73
CA ILE A 22 -20.82 38.97 -40.22
C ILE A 22 -19.83 37.80 -40.38
N PHE A 23 -19.16 37.70 -41.52
CA PHE A 23 -18.19 36.65 -41.80
C PHE A 23 -16.97 36.71 -40.87
N ASN A 24 -16.48 37.92 -40.55
CA ASN A 24 -15.37 38.11 -39.62
C ASN A 24 -15.76 37.79 -38.16
N LYS A 25 -16.99 38.15 -37.74
CA LYS A 25 -17.52 37.76 -36.42
C LYS A 25 -17.71 36.25 -36.30
N MET A 26 -18.14 35.59 -37.38
CA MET A 26 -18.31 34.13 -37.43
C MET A 26 -16.96 33.40 -37.37
N LYS A 27 -15.92 33.91 -38.06
CA LYS A 27 -14.55 33.38 -37.94
C LYS A 27 -13.97 33.51 -36.53
N GLN A 28 -14.19 34.64 -35.87
CA GLN A 28 -13.77 34.85 -34.49
C GLN A 28 -14.51 33.93 -33.52
N ALA A 29 -15.82 33.74 -33.71
CA ALA A 29 -16.61 32.81 -32.91
C ALA A 29 -16.15 31.35 -33.09
N ILE A 30 -15.85 30.94 -34.32
CA ILE A 30 -15.32 29.59 -34.62
C ILE A 30 -13.94 29.38 -33.98
N PHE A 31 -13.06 30.39 -33.98
CA PHE A 31 -11.76 30.30 -33.32
C PHE A 31 -11.86 30.16 -31.80
N ILE A 32 -12.82 30.87 -31.17
CA ILE A 32 -13.04 30.78 -29.72
C ILE A 32 -13.61 29.40 -29.33
N VAL A 33 -14.56 28.87 -30.11
CA VAL A 33 -15.14 27.53 -29.87
C VAL A 33 -14.10 26.42 -30.10
N ALA A 34 -13.25 26.55 -31.11
CA ALA A 34 -12.16 25.59 -31.36
C ALA A 34 -11.09 25.59 -30.26
N SER A 35 -10.79 26.74 -29.67
CA SER A 35 -9.86 26.87 -28.54
C SER A 35 -10.41 26.24 -27.25
N LEU A 36 -11.71 26.39 -26.99
CA LEU A 36 -12.36 25.84 -25.79
C LEU A 36 -12.45 24.30 -25.81
N LEU A 37 -12.42 23.68 -26.99
CA LEU A 37 -12.47 22.22 -27.16
C LEU A 37 -11.16 21.52 -26.75
N ILE A 38 -10.03 22.23 -26.78
CA ILE A 38 -8.69 21.66 -26.52
C ILE A 38 -8.44 21.44 -25.01
N LEU A 39 -9.25 22.05 -24.12
CA LEU A 39 -9.09 21.92 -22.66
C LEU A 39 -9.74 20.68 -22.04
N THR A 40 -10.35 19.79 -22.85
CA THR A 40 -11.09 18.61 -22.34
C THR A 40 -10.30 17.31 -22.35
N ILE A 41 -9.04 17.30 -22.79
CA ILE A 41 -8.16 16.11 -22.80
C ILE A 41 -7.15 16.05 -21.64
N SER A 42 -7.41 16.73 -20.52
CA SER A 42 -6.75 16.37 -19.25
C SER A 42 -7.28 15.01 -18.79
N SER A 43 -6.78 13.96 -19.45
CA SER A 43 -6.88 12.58 -19.02
C SER A 43 -6.38 12.52 -17.59
N CYS A 44 -7.28 12.13 -16.70
CA CYS A 44 -7.03 11.75 -15.33
C CYS A 44 -5.71 10.97 -15.25
N GLN A 45 -4.64 11.62 -14.81
CA GLN A 45 -3.50 10.92 -14.25
C GLN A 45 -4.04 10.34 -12.95
N LYS A 46 -4.32 9.03 -12.93
CA LYS A 46 -4.43 8.32 -11.66
C LYS A 46 -3.04 8.41 -11.06
N GLU A 47 -2.91 9.30 -10.08
CA GLU A 47 -1.77 9.23 -9.17
C GLU A 47 -1.84 7.87 -8.52
N ASP A 48 -0.82 7.04 -8.73
CA ASP A 48 -0.67 5.78 -8.02
C ASP A 48 -0.44 6.12 -6.55
N GLU A 49 -1.51 6.26 -5.77
CA GLU A 49 -1.45 6.42 -4.33
C GLU A 49 -0.90 5.13 -3.74
N ASN A 50 0.43 5.04 -3.65
CA ASN A 50 1.09 3.95 -2.97
C ASN A 50 0.75 4.05 -1.47
N GLY A 51 -0.11 3.16 -0.99
CA GLY A 51 -0.42 3.03 0.43
C GLY A 51 0.83 2.60 1.21
N SER A 52 1.11 3.27 2.31
CA SER A 52 2.19 2.88 3.23
C SER A 52 1.61 1.96 4.32
N VAL A 53 2.20 0.78 4.49
CA VAL A 53 1.78 -0.20 5.50
C VAL A 53 2.87 -0.39 6.55
N ASN A 54 2.45 -0.44 7.82
CA ASN A 54 3.31 -0.83 8.93
C ASN A 54 3.17 -2.31 9.21
N LEU A 55 4.30 -3.02 9.29
CA LEU A 55 4.32 -4.42 9.71
C LEU A 55 4.58 -4.50 11.22
N THR A 56 3.55 -4.88 11.97
CA THR A 56 3.62 -5.03 13.43
C THR A 56 3.40 -6.48 13.82
N PHE A 57 4.33 -7.03 14.61
CA PHE A 57 4.14 -8.29 15.31
C PHE A 57 3.68 -8.00 16.73
N LYS A 58 2.69 -8.76 17.21
CA LYS A 58 2.12 -8.59 18.54
C LYS A 58 1.86 -9.95 19.16
N GLY A 59 2.38 -10.17 20.36
CA GLY A 59 1.91 -11.25 21.23
C GLY A 59 0.50 -10.93 21.74
N GLU A 60 -0.32 -11.94 21.99
CA GLU A 60 -1.61 -11.74 22.63
C GLU A 60 -1.90 -12.86 23.63
N ASN A 61 -2.23 -12.47 24.86
CA ASN A 61 -2.71 -13.38 25.89
C ASN A 61 -4.23 -13.50 25.77
N GLN A 62 -4.73 -14.53 25.10
CA GLN A 62 -6.16 -14.73 25.00
C GLN A 62 -6.70 -15.53 26.19
N THR A 63 -7.56 -14.90 26.99
CA THR A 63 -8.38 -15.59 27.98
C THR A 63 -9.53 -16.29 27.26
N LEU A 64 -9.34 -17.55 26.87
CA LEU A 64 -10.39 -18.36 26.27
C LEU A 64 -11.49 -18.61 27.30
N LYS A 65 -12.66 -17.98 27.12
CA LYS A 65 -13.86 -18.27 27.92
C LYS A 65 -14.41 -19.65 27.52
N SER A 66 -13.87 -20.71 28.08
CA SER A 66 -14.38 -22.07 27.84
C SER A 66 -15.73 -22.27 28.54
N THR A 67 -16.80 -22.52 27.77
CA THR A 67 -18.16 -22.83 28.27
C THR A 67 -18.33 -24.32 28.63
N LYS A 68 -17.27 -25.12 28.60
CA LYS A 68 -17.29 -26.52 29.07
C LYS A 68 -16.14 -26.77 30.02
N LYS A 69 -16.45 -27.42 31.16
CA LYS A 69 -15.49 -27.95 32.14
C LYS A 69 -14.66 -29.06 31.50
N SER A 70 -13.75 -28.68 30.60
CA SER A 70 -12.62 -29.50 30.17
C SER A 70 -11.57 -29.41 31.27
N LEU A 71 -10.78 -30.46 31.48
CA LEU A 71 -9.48 -30.34 32.15
C LEU A 71 -8.71 -29.27 31.36
N THR A 72 -8.60 -28.07 31.92
CA THR A 72 -7.92 -26.96 31.28
C THR A 72 -6.45 -27.13 31.56
N THR A 73 -5.71 -27.69 30.60
CA THR A 73 -4.25 -27.58 30.62
C THR A 73 -3.90 -26.10 30.53
N GLU A 74 -3.27 -25.57 31.57
CA GLU A 74 -2.82 -24.19 31.63
C GLU A 74 -1.51 -24.08 30.86
N VAL A 75 -1.53 -23.36 29.73
CA VAL A 75 -0.31 -23.03 28.99
C VAL A 75 0.01 -21.56 29.24
N LYS A 76 1.17 -21.29 29.81
CA LYS A 76 1.72 -19.93 29.96
C LYS A 76 2.97 -19.82 29.13
N ILE A 77 2.98 -18.90 28.18
CA ILE A 77 4.21 -18.52 27.47
C ILE A 77 4.83 -17.36 28.23
N THR A 78 6.14 -17.44 28.48
CA THR A 78 6.88 -16.37 29.18
C THR A 78 7.86 -15.63 28.28
N ASP A 79 8.39 -16.33 27.29
CA ASP A 79 9.32 -15.77 26.33
C ASP A 79 8.95 -16.29 24.95
N PHE A 80 8.88 -15.39 23.97
CA PHE A 80 8.71 -15.75 22.58
C PHE A 80 9.50 -14.79 21.70
N LYS A 81 10.63 -15.27 21.19
CA LYS A 81 11.55 -14.51 20.35
C LYS A 81 11.69 -15.17 18.98
N LEU A 82 11.77 -14.35 17.94
CA LEU A 82 11.91 -14.76 16.55
C LEU A 82 13.04 -13.99 15.88
N SER A 83 13.77 -14.66 14.99
CA SER A 83 14.78 -14.03 14.14
C SER A 83 14.39 -14.20 12.67
N ILE A 84 13.95 -13.11 12.06
CA ILE A 84 13.29 -13.06 10.75
C ILE A 84 14.19 -12.33 9.77
N ARG A 85 14.53 -12.99 8.67
CA ARG A 85 15.42 -12.44 7.65
C ARG A 85 14.65 -11.48 6.78
N ASP A 86 13.56 -11.95 6.19
CA ASP A 86 12.70 -11.16 5.31
C ASP A 86 11.24 -11.54 5.51
N VAL A 87 10.35 -10.58 5.27
CA VAL A 87 8.91 -10.81 5.13
C VAL A 87 8.47 -10.44 3.72
N GLU A 88 7.93 -11.42 3.00
CA GLU A 88 7.51 -11.25 1.61
C GLU A 88 5.99 -11.33 1.48
N PHE A 89 5.41 -10.37 0.75
CA PHE A 89 4.01 -10.35 0.33
C PHE A 89 3.95 -10.63 -1.16
N LYS A 90 3.30 -11.73 -1.55
CA LYS A 90 3.10 -12.09 -2.97
C LYS A 90 1.65 -11.89 -3.39
N MET A 91 1.48 -11.20 -4.51
CA MET A 91 0.18 -10.90 -5.10
C MET A 91 -0.37 -12.12 -5.87
N ASP A 92 -1.69 -12.16 -6.04
CA ASP A 92 -2.41 -13.29 -6.66
C ASP A 92 -1.96 -13.58 -8.12
N ASN A 93 -1.77 -12.53 -8.91
CA ASN A 93 -1.59 -12.63 -10.37
C ASN A 93 -0.13 -12.54 -10.84
N SER A 94 0.85 -12.90 -10.01
CA SER A 94 2.26 -12.60 -10.29
C SER A 94 3.05 -13.83 -10.75
N ASP A 95 3.05 -14.09 -12.07
CA ASP A 95 4.14 -14.81 -12.75
C ASP A 95 5.37 -13.91 -13.00
N LEU A 96 5.26 -12.61 -12.69
CA LEU A 96 6.31 -11.62 -12.82
C LEU A 96 6.79 -11.18 -11.42
N ASP A 97 8.09 -11.34 -11.14
CA ASP A 97 8.75 -10.98 -9.87
C ASP A 97 8.63 -9.50 -9.48
N SER A 98 8.13 -8.63 -10.38
CA SER A 98 7.98 -7.19 -10.14
C SER A 98 6.89 -6.83 -9.12
N ASN A 99 6.03 -7.77 -8.73
CA ASN A 99 4.84 -7.52 -7.89
C ASN A 99 4.97 -8.14 -6.48
N GLN A 100 6.20 -8.23 -5.97
CA GLN A 100 6.49 -8.66 -4.61
C GLN A 100 6.86 -7.45 -3.74
N VAL A 101 6.26 -7.37 -2.55
CA VAL A 101 6.70 -6.41 -1.53
C VAL A 101 7.52 -7.16 -0.49
N GLU A 102 8.70 -6.66 -0.16
CA GLU A 102 9.64 -7.30 0.75
C GLU A 102 10.07 -6.34 1.86
N PHE A 103 9.84 -6.74 3.11
CA PHE A 103 10.49 -6.12 4.27
C PHE A 103 11.80 -6.87 4.50
N ARG A 104 12.91 -6.23 4.15
CA ARG A 104 14.25 -6.80 4.32
C ARG A 104 14.77 -6.54 5.72
N GLY A 105 15.15 -7.61 6.40
CA GLY A 105 15.74 -7.59 7.74
C GLY A 105 17.28 -7.64 7.70
N PRO A 106 17.92 -8.19 8.74
CA PRO A 106 17.35 -9.06 9.77
C PRO A 106 16.51 -8.32 10.83
N PHE A 107 15.48 -8.98 11.33
CA PHE A 107 14.62 -8.51 12.41
C PHE A 107 14.61 -9.55 13.53
N ASP A 108 15.18 -9.19 14.68
CA ASP A 108 14.95 -9.95 15.88
C ASP A 108 13.77 -9.35 16.65
N VAL A 109 12.74 -10.16 16.83
CA VAL A 109 11.45 -9.78 17.36
C VAL A 109 11.28 -10.41 18.74
N ASP A 110 10.90 -9.59 19.71
CA ASP A 110 10.51 -10.05 21.05
C ASP A 110 9.02 -9.81 21.26
N LEU A 111 8.27 -10.89 21.49
CA LEU A 111 6.81 -10.86 21.57
C LEU A 111 6.27 -11.06 22.99
N MET A 112 7.14 -11.41 23.94
CA MET A 112 6.75 -11.69 25.32
C MET A 112 7.87 -11.29 26.27
N SER A 113 7.54 -10.58 27.34
CA SER A 113 8.45 -10.36 28.47
C SER A 113 7.77 -10.84 29.75
N GLU A 114 8.29 -11.94 30.32
CA GLU A 114 7.77 -12.63 31.50
C GLU A 114 6.34 -13.17 31.34
N THR A 115 5.33 -12.31 31.31
CA THR A 115 3.94 -12.67 30.98
C THR A 115 3.27 -11.61 30.12
N ASP A 116 3.93 -10.48 29.90
CA ASP A 116 3.38 -9.36 29.17
C ASP A 116 3.63 -9.54 27.68
N ALA A 117 2.53 -9.51 26.93
CA ALA A 117 2.57 -9.57 25.50
C ALA A 117 3.09 -8.25 24.93
N LEU A 118 4.15 -8.35 24.11
CA LEU A 118 4.82 -7.21 23.49
C LEU A 118 4.34 -7.01 22.05
N SER A 119 4.56 -5.79 21.55
CA SER A 119 4.31 -5.43 20.16
C SER A 119 5.53 -4.72 19.59
N GLN A 120 5.98 -5.15 18.42
CA GLN A 120 7.13 -4.57 17.73
C GLN A 120 6.79 -4.30 16.27
N THR A 121 7.01 -3.06 15.83
CA THR A 121 6.84 -2.64 14.44
C THR A 121 8.19 -2.74 13.73
N LEU A 122 8.27 -3.52 12.66
CA LEU A 122 9.51 -3.75 11.90
C LEU A 122 9.85 -2.59 10.96
N GLY A 123 8.84 -1.81 10.60
CA GLY A 123 8.99 -0.63 9.77
C GLY A 123 7.78 -0.39 8.89
N THR A 124 7.98 0.50 7.93
CA THR A 124 6.99 0.94 6.96
C THR A 124 7.49 0.62 5.56
N VAL A 125 6.63 0.02 4.73
CA VAL A 125 6.91 -0.17 3.31
C VAL A 125 5.74 0.36 2.48
N ASN A 126 6.04 0.82 1.28
CA ASN A 126 5.01 1.10 0.29
C ASN A 126 4.48 -0.22 -0.26
N VAL A 127 3.19 -0.45 -0.07
CA VAL A 127 2.46 -1.62 -0.53
C VAL A 127 1.50 -1.13 -1.62
N PRO A 128 1.72 -1.52 -2.89
CA PRO A 128 0.78 -1.19 -3.96
C PRO A 128 -0.62 -1.77 -3.68
N ASP A 129 -1.63 -1.11 -4.24
CA ASP A 129 -2.98 -1.65 -4.19
C ASP A 129 -3.07 -3.01 -4.89
N GLY A 130 -3.60 -4.01 -4.19
CA GLY A 130 -3.93 -5.28 -4.82
C GLY A 130 -4.27 -6.40 -3.86
N THR A 131 -4.52 -7.57 -4.44
CA THR A 131 -4.88 -8.79 -3.68
C THR A 131 -3.64 -9.62 -3.41
N TYR A 132 -3.28 -9.74 -2.14
CA TYR A 132 -2.16 -10.53 -1.66
C TYR A 132 -2.63 -11.93 -1.26
N LYS A 133 -1.96 -12.96 -1.78
CA LYS A 133 -2.30 -14.38 -1.52
C LYS A 133 -1.40 -15.03 -0.48
N VAL A 134 -0.13 -14.64 -0.45
CA VAL A 134 0.87 -15.31 0.40
C VAL A 134 1.63 -14.28 1.20
N LEU A 135 1.69 -14.51 2.51
CA LEU A 135 2.63 -13.91 3.44
C LEU A 135 3.68 -14.95 3.79
N ARG A 136 4.94 -14.69 3.48
CA ARG A 136 6.06 -15.60 3.76
C ARG A 136 7.05 -14.94 4.71
N PHE A 137 7.38 -15.65 5.78
CA PHE A 137 8.47 -15.29 6.69
C PHE A 137 9.68 -16.18 6.38
N LYS A 138 10.82 -15.58 6.10
CA LYS A 138 12.10 -16.30 6.05
C LYS A 138 12.77 -16.16 7.40
N LEU A 139 13.09 -17.25 8.07
CA LEU A 139 13.82 -17.20 9.35
C LEU A 139 15.34 -17.17 9.11
N HIS A 140 16.10 -16.67 10.08
CA HIS A 140 17.56 -16.84 10.13
C HIS A 140 18.06 -17.08 11.54
N LYS A 141 19.35 -17.41 11.67
CA LYS A 141 20.03 -17.48 12.96
C LYS A 141 20.42 -16.07 13.41
N SER A 142 20.04 -15.65 14.61
CA SER A 142 20.50 -14.37 15.17
C SER A 142 21.93 -14.49 15.67
N ARG A 143 22.88 -13.83 14.99
CA ARG A 143 24.31 -13.83 15.37
C ARG A 143 24.83 -12.48 15.85
N ASP A 144 24.00 -11.44 15.71
CA ASP A 144 24.32 -10.08 16.12
C ASP A 144 23.95 -9.82 17.60
N ARG A 145 23.28 -10.77 18.24
CA ARG A 145 22.97 -10.76 19.68
C ARG A 145 24.16 -11.19 20.54
N ALA A 146 24.10 -10.83 21.82
CA ALA A 146 25.04 -11.34 22.82
C ALA A 146 24.93 -12.87 22.90
N GLN A 147 26.06 -13.58 23.09
CA GLN A 147 26.06 -15.05 23.21
C GLN A 147 25.23 -15.59 24.38
N SER A 148 24.96 -14.75 25.38
CA SER A 148 24.09 -15.08 26.51
C SER A 148 22.59 -14.96 26.19
N ASP A 149 22.22 -14.37 25.05
CA ASP A 149 20.83 -14.23 24.64
C ASP A 149 20.29 -15.59 24.16
N PRO A 150 19.12 -16.04 24.62
CA PRO A 150 18.57 -17.34 24.24
C PRO A 150 18.20 -17.48 22.76
N LEU A 151 18.14 -16.38 21.99
CA LEU A 151 17.96 -16.38 20.54
C LEU A 151 19.30 -16.46 19.78
N TYR A 152 20.45 -16.34 20.45
CA TYR A 152 21.76 -16.41 19.80
C TYR A 152 21.96 -17.76 19.07
N ASP A 153 22.42 -17.70 17.82
CA ASP A 153 22.54 -18.79 16.84
C ASP A 153 21.25 -19.61 16.62
N ARG A 154 20.10 -19.07 16.99
CA ARG A 154 18.77 -19.68 16.84
C ARG A 154 17.84 -18.77 16.03
N SER A 155 16.75 -19.35 15.54
CA SER A 155 15.72 -18.67 14.75
C SER A 155 14.43 -18.46 15.52
N ILE A 156 14.12 -19.37 16.43
CA ILE A 156 12.94 -19.34 17.30
C ILE A 156 13.41 -19.69 18.70
N TYR A 157 12.93 -18.94 19.68
CA TYR A 157 13.02 -19.28 21.09
C TYR A 157 11.66 -19.10 21.75
N LEU A 158 11.20 -20.14 22.46
CA LEU A 158 9.94 -20.16 23.18
C LEU A 158 10.16 -20.79 24.56
N LYS A 159 9.68 -20.15 25.61
CA LYS A 159 9.74 -20.67 26.97
C LYS A 159 8.41 -20.45 27.67
N GLY A 160 8.06 -21.35 28.58
CA GLY A 160 6.81 -21.26 29.30
C GLY A 160 6.58 -22.38 30.30
N THR A 161 5.33 -22.56 30.68
CA THR A 161 4.86 -23.69 31.50
C THR A 161 3.63 -24.34 30.89
N VAL A 162 3.51 -25.66 31.09
CA VAL A 162 2.30 -26.45 30.85
C VAL A 162 1.90 -27.06 32.19
N ASP A 163 0.75 -26.67 32.74
CA ASP A 163 0.30 -27.06 34.07
C ASP A 163 1.36 -26.79 35.16
N GLY A 164 2.05 -25.65 35.03
CA GLY A 164 3.14 -25.25 35.92
C GLY A 164 4.47 -25.97 35.67
N ILE A 165 4.51 -27.00 34.83
CA ILE A 165 5.74 -27.71 34.45
C ILE A 165 6.48 -26.86 33.41
N PRO A 166 7.73 -26.44 33.66
CA PRO A 166 8.47 -25.60 32.74
C PRO A 166 8.82 -26.34 31.45
N PHE A 167 8.78 -25.63 30.33
CA PHE A 167 9.31 -26.10 29.06
C PHE A 167 10.13 -25.00 28.38
N GLU A 168 11.08 -25.45 27.56
CA GLU A 168 11.88 -24.62 26.68
C GLU A 168 11.91 -25.28 25.30
N PHE A 169 11.65 -24.49 24.27
CA PHE A 169 11.69 -24.90 22.88
C PHE A 169 12.52 -23.89 22.09
N TRP A 170 13.36 -24.38 21.21
CA TRP A 170 14.09 -23.56 20.26
C TRP A 170 14.24 -24.29 18.93
N HIS A 171 14.43 -23.51 17.88
CA HIS A 171 14.70 -24.02 16.54
C HIS A 171 15.72 -23.11 15.87
N ASP A 172 16.63 -23.66 15.09
CA ASP A 172 17.52 -22.94 14.19
C ASP A 172 17.22 -23.32 12.74
N THR A 173 17.13 -22.35 11.82
CA THR A 173 17.04 -22.74 10.41
C THR A 173 18.34 -23.44 10.02
N SER A 174 18.21 -24.59 9.35
CA SER A 174 19.33 -25.25 8.69
C SER A 174 19.87 -24.41 7.54
#